data_AF-A0A5P5ZR69-F1
#
_entry.id   AF-A0A5P5ZR69-F1
#
_cell.length_a   1.000
_cell.length_b   1.000
_cell.length_c   1.000
_cell.angle_alpha   90.00
_cell.angle_beta   90.00
_cell.angle_gamma   90.00
#
_symmetry.space_group_name_H-M   'P 1'
#
loop_
_entity.id
_entity.type
_entity.pdbx_description
1 polymer ?
#
loop_
_entity_poly.entity_id
_entity_poly.type
_entity_poly.pdbx_seq_one_letter_code
_entity_poly.pdbx_strand_id
1 'polypeptide(L)'
;MKKVFASAFALMAVGFAFAQSNSDVSTQTGNGNVAAITQAGLLHSNNLLQQGNDNSADVDQSGNRNVNVAQSLGNSNEVDVDQIGGRNSNNVLQEGYGNWARTLQEGSRNTVIQLQDGNDNITTALQDGNWNRAEQTTEGNDNTAYSNQLNGSFNRTFQDQTGIENEAFAGSNGSVNTIYQAQDGISNFALHLQLGSGNRAEAEQYGDDHMAAGGQSGNLNRMEQYQDGLNHSATDIQNGNLNFSDVSQAGQHHSHMGTQTGWLNSMTVTQTN
;
A
#
# COMPACT_ATOMS: atom_id res chain seq x y z
N MET A 1 -38.32 -62.90 22.40
CA MET A 1 -37.24 -61.91 22.56
C MET A 1 -37.38 -60.85 21.48
N LYS A 2 -37.85 -59.65 21.84
CA LYS A 2 -38.07 -58.53 20.91
C LYS A 2 -36.74 -57.80 20.72
N LYS A 3 -36.32 -57.64 19.47
CA LYS A 3 -35.05 -57.04 19.05
C LYS A 3 -35.04 -55.54 19.37
N VAL A 4 -34.06 -55.10 20.17
CA VAL A 4 -33.68 -53.69 20.30
C VAL A 4 -32.36 -53.53 19.55
N PHE A 5 -32.44 -53.11 18.29
CA PHE A 5 -31.29 -52.74 17.45
C PHE A 5 -31.58 -51.35 16.84
N ALA A 6 -31.72 -50.35 17.70
CA ALA A 6 -32.02 -48.99 17.29
C ALA A 6 -31.18 -47.94 18.04
N SER A 7 -29.91 -48.26 18.35
CA SER A 7 -28.98 -47.33 18.99
C SER A 7 -27.71 -47.05 18.17
N ALA A 8 -27.52 -47.68 17.01
CA ALA A 8 -26.33 -47.48 16.18
C ALA A 8 -26.52 -46.53 14.98
N PHE A 9 -27.76 -46.18 14.62
CA PHE A 9 -28.04 -45.28 13.48
C PHE A 9 -28.14 -43.79 13.86
N ALA A 10 -28.29 -43.46 15.15
CA ALA A 10 -28.35 -42.07 15.61
C ALA A 10 -26.97 -41.41 15.79
N LEU A 11 -25.88 -42.17 15.68
CA LEU A 11 -24.50 -41.67 15.78
C LEU A 11 -23.80 -41.56 14.41
N MET A 12 -24.58 -41.54 13.32
CA MET A 12 -24.10 -41.20 11.97
C MET A 12 -24.64 -39.83 11.52
N ALA A 13 -24.78 -38.89 12.45
CA ALA A 13 -24.56 -37.49 12.09
C ALA A 13 -23.05 -37.34 11.89
N VAL A 14 -22.56 -37.82 10.75
CA VAL A 14 -21.25 -37.43 10.22
C VAL A 14 -21.38 -35.94 9.95
N GLY A 15 -21.02 -35.13 10.94
CA GLY A 15 -20.73 -33.75 10.69
C GLY A 15 -19.60 -33.75 9.67
N PHE A 16 -19.91 -33.36 8.44
CA PHE A 16 -18.89 -32.90 7.52
C PHE A 16 -18.29 -31.64 8.14
N ALA A 17 -17.35 -31.82 9.06
CA ALA A 17 -16.40 -30.77 9.38
C ALA A 17 -15.58 -30.61 8.10
N PHE A 18 -15.91 -29.61 7.29
CA PHE A 18 -15.00 -29.14 6.26
C PHE A 18 -13.72 -28.74 6.99
N ALA A 19 -12.68 -29.58 6.90
CA ALA A 19 -11.36 -29.19 7.36
C ALA A 19 -10.97 -27.96 6.55
N GLN A 20 -10.83 -26.83 7.23
CA GLN A 20 -10.31 -25.61 6.64
C GLN A 20 -8.87 -25.91 6.22
N SER A 21 -8.59 -26.00 4.92
CA SER A 21 -7.27 -26.33 4.39
C SER A 21 -6.35 -25.10 4.37
N ASN A 22 -6.21 -24.42 5.50
CA ASN A 22 -5.30 -23.28 5.64
C ASN A 22 -3.88 -23.79 5.91
N SER A 23 -2.89 -23.06 5.40
CA SER A 23 -1.46 -23.33 5.59
C SER A 23 -0.86 -22.15 6.33
N ASP A 24 -0.17 -22.45 7.43
CA ASP A 24 0.61 -21.48 8.20
C ASP A 24 2.04 -22.00 8.36
N VAL A 25 3.02 -21.15 8.06
CA VAL A 25 4.42 -21.37 8.34
C VAL A 25 4.95 -20.10 8.99
N SER A 26 5.20 -20.16 10.29
CA SER A 26 5.74 -19.04 11.06
C SER A 26 7.08 -19.45 11.69
N THR A 27 8.14 -18.70 11.39
CA THR A 27 9.50 -18.93 11.89
C THR A 27 9.98 -17.72 12.66
N GLN A 28 10.37 -17.90 13.92
CA GLN A 28 10.90 -16.84 14.78
C GLN A 28 12.30 -17.23 15.28
N THR A 29 13.29 -16.35 15.05
CA THR A 29 14.67 -16.56 15.50
C THR A 29 15.18 -15.32 16.24
N GLY A 30 15.57 -15.47 17.51
CA GLY A 30 16.01 -14.38 18.39
C GLY A 30 15.15 -14.27 19.65
N ASN A 31 15.21 -13.15 20.38
CA ASN A 31 14.52 -13.00 21.67
C ASN A 31 13.31 -12.07 21.56
N GLY A 32 12.22 -12.36 22.27
CA GLY A 32 11.09 -11.42 22.41
C GLY A 32 10.20 -11.22 21.18
N ASN A 33 10.42 -11.98 20.09
CA ASN A 33 9.53 -11.91 18.92
C ASN A 33 8.13 -12.45 19.26
N VAL A 34 7.10 -11.78 18.76
CA VAL A 34 5.68 -12.15 18.93
C VAL A 34 5.02 -12.26 17.56
N ALA A 35 4.23 -13.32 17.36
CA ALA A 35 3.40 -13.48 16.18
C ALA A 35 2.02 -14.00 16.58
N ALA A 36 0.97 -13.36 16.06
CA ALA A 36 -0.41 -13.79 16.14
C ALA A 36 -0.93 -13.98 14.71
N ILE A 37 -1.45 -15.18 14.41
CA ILE A 37 -2.02 -15.49 13.08
C ILE A 37 -3.40 -16.11 13.27
N THR A 38 -4.41 -15.49 12.67
CA THR A 38 -5.78 -15.98 12.62
C THR A 38 -6.18 -16.22 11.16
N GLN A 39 -6.67 -17.43 10.84
CA GLN A 39 -7.09 -17.78 9.49
C GLN A 39 -8.51 -18.36 9.52
N ALA A 40 -9.51 -17.56 9.13
CA ALA A 40 -10.92 -17.92 9.13
C ALA A 40 -11.43 -18.12 7.69
N GLY A 41 -11.51 -19.36 7.22
CA GLY A 41 -11.96 -19.63 5.85
C GLY A 41 -11.30 -20.84 5.21
N LEU A 42 -11.14 -20.82 3.89
CA LEU A 42 -10.58 -21.95 3.14
C LEU A 42 -9.35 -21.54 2.31
N LEU A 43 -8.31 -22.37 2.37
CA LEU A 43 -7.12 -22.28 1.51
C LEU A 43 -6.29 -21.02 1.71
N HIS A 44 -6.30 -20.43 2.92
CA HIS A 44 -5.37 -19.35 3.26
C HIS A 44 -3.93 -19.88 3.32
N SER A 45 -2.97 -19.03 2.96
CA SER A 45 -1.54 -19.32 3.08
C SER A 45 -0.88 -18.17 3.82
N ASN A 46 -0.20 -18.49 4.91
CA ASN A 46 0.64 -17.57 5.65
C ASN A 46 2.09 -18.08 5.64
N ASN A 47 3.03 -17.18 5.38
CA ASN A 47 4.47 -17.41 5.54
C ASN A 47 5.07 -16.19 6.26
N LEU A 48 5.37 -16.36 7.55
CA LEU A 48 5.95 -15.32 8.39
C LEU A 48 7.36 -15.73 8.82
N LEU A 49 8.32 -14.82 8.65
CA LEU A 49 9.67 -14.94 9.16
C LEU A 49 10.01 -13.70 10.01
N GLN A 50 10.34 -13.90 11.28
CA GLN A 50 10.87 -12.86 12.15
C GLN A 50 12.27 -13.26 12.63
N GLN A 51 13.28 -12.45 12.30
CA GLN A 51 14.66 -12.68 12.68
C GLN A 51 15.23 -11.45 13.40
N GLY A 52 15.74 -11.65 14.61
CA GLY A 52 16.26 -10.62 15.50
C GLY A 52 15.41 -10.51 16.77
N ASN A 53 15.33 -9.36 17.42
CA ASN A 53 14.68 -9.23 18.73
C ASN A 53 13.45 -8.33 18.72
N ASP A 54 12.48 -8.64 19.57
CA ASP A 54 11.30 -7.82 19.84
C ASP A 54 10.48 -7.45 18.58
N ASN A 55 10.52 -8.26 17.52
CA ASN A 55 9.67 -8.06 16.35
C ASN A 55 8.23 -8.53 16.66
N SER A 56 7.23 -7.81 16.16
CA SER A 56 5.81 -8.14 16.32
C SER A 56 5.15 -8.37 14.96
N ALA A 57 4.26 -9.36 14.87
CA ALA A 57 3.47 -9.62 13.68
C ALA A 57 2.04 -10.01 14.08
N ASP A 58 1.05 -9.35 13.52
CA ASP A 58 -0.36 -9.73 13.61
C ASP A 58 -0.91 -9.92 12.20
N VAL A 59 -1.53 -11.08 11.94
CA VAL A 59 -2.04 -11.45 10.62
C VAL A 59 -3.43 -12.08 10.76
N ASP A 60 -4.47 -11.39 10.29
CA ASP A 60 -5.83 -11.92 10.15
C ASP A 60 -6.18 -12.13 8.67
N GLN A 61 -6.49 -13.38 8.32
CA GLN A 61 -6.96 -13.76 6.98
C GLN A 61 -8.37 -14.35 7.07
N SER A 62 -9.34 -13.65 6.48
CA SER A 62 -10.74 -14.08 6.43
C SER A 62 -11.23 -14.28 5.00
N GLY A 63 -11.93 -15.39 4.71
CA GLY A 63 -12.57 -15.67 3.42
C GLY A 63 -11.97 -16.85 2.67
N ASN A 64 -11.34 -16.64 1.50
CA ASN A 64 -10.80 -17.73 0.70
C ASN A 64 -9.52 -17.40 -0.07
N ARG A 65 -8.51 -18.27 0.01
CA ARG A 65 -7.27 -18.19 -0.80
C ARG A 65 -6.47 -16.90 -0.63
N ASN A 66 -6.54 -16.25 0.52
CA ASN A 66 -5.65 -15.11 0.79
C ASN A 66 -4.24 -15.62 1.08
N VAL A 67 -3.24 -14.89 0.59
CA VAL A 67 -1.82 -15.22 0.71
C VAL A 67 -1.14 -14.07 1.43
N ASN A 68 -0.43 -14.40 2.51
CA ASN A 68 0.43 -13.49 3.24
C ASN A 68 1.87 -14.02 3.19
N VAL A 69 2.80 -13.15 2.86
CA VAL A 69 4.23 -13.34 3.08
C VAL A 69 4.73 -12.11 3.83
N ALA A 70 5.30 -12.32 5.01
CA ALA A 70 5.83 -11.24 5.84
C ALA A 70 7.21 -11.64 6.37
N GLN A 71 8.18 -10.75 6.23
CA GLN A 71 9.54 -10.94 6.71
C GLN A 71 9.99 -9.68 7.47
N SER A 72 10.39 -9.86 8.72
CA SER A 72 10.97 -8.79 9.55
C SER A 72 12.36 -9.21 10.00
N LEU A 73 13.37 -8.52 9.49
CA LEU A 73 14.79 -8.75 9.76
C LEU A 73 15.34 -7.57 10.56
N GLY A 74 15.84 -7.81 11.77
CA GLY A 74 16.33 -6.78 12.68
C GLY A 74 15.54 -6.74 13.98
N ASN A 75 15.35 -5.56 14.58
CA ASN A 75 14.72 -5.48 15.91
C ASN A 75 13.54 -4.51 15.94
N SER A 76 12.56 -4.80 16.79
CA SER A 76 11.42 -3.91 17.04
C SER A 76 10.59 -3.57 15.80
N ASN A 77 10.65 -4.41 14.74
CA ASN A 77 9.81 -4.22 13.56
C ASN A 77 8.40 -4.77 13.81
N GLU A 78 7.38 -4.08 13.31
CA GLU A 78 5.97 -4.45 13.45
C GLU A 78 5.30 -4.65 12.08
N VAL A 79 4.61 -5.78 11.93
CA VAL A 79 3.78 -6.10 10.76
C VAL A 79 2.34 -6.32 11.20
N ASP A 80 1.39 -5.59 10.61
CA ASP A 80 -0.06 -5.76 10.82
C ASP A 80 -0.74 -6.00 9.46
N VAL A 81 -1.37 -7.16 9.28
CA VAL A 81 -1.98 -7.58 8.01
C VAL A 81 -3.40 -8.09 8.21
N ASP A 82 -4.35 -7.36 7.66
CA ASP A 82 -5.76 -7.73 7.58
C ASP A 82 -6.17 -8.03 6.12
N GLN A 83 -6.51 -9.29 5.82
CA GLN A 83 -6.95 -9.71 4.48
C GLN A 83 -8.36 -10.30 4.51
N ILE A 84 -9.35 -9.52 4.08
CA ILE A 84 -10.77 -9.90 4.06
C ILE A 84 -11.23 -10.13 2.62
N GLY A 85 -11.78 -11.32 2.37
CA GLY A 85 -12.35 -11.70 1.08
C GLY A 85 -11.54 -12.76 0.35
N GLY A 86 -11.25 -12.57 -0.92
CA GLY A 86 -10.87 -13.64 -1.83
C GLY A 86 -9.62 -13.40 -2.67
N ARG A 87 -8.61 -14.26 -2.55
CA ARG A 87 -7.38 -14.22 -3.38
C ARG A 87 -6.58 -12.93 -3.23
N ASN A 88 -6.64 -12.28 -2.06
CA ASN A 88 -5.76 -11.14 -1.78
C ASN A 88 -4.33 -11.63 -1.53
N SER A 89 -3.34 -10.83 -1.91
CA SER A 89 -1.92 -11.12 -1.78
C SER A 89 -1.23 -9.97 -1.06
N ASN A 90 -0.53 -10.29 0.03
CA ASN A 90 0.31 -9.37 0.77
C ASN A 90 1.75 -9.88 0.76
N ASN A 91 2.70 -8.98 0.53
CA ASN A 91 4.13 -9.24 0.67
C ASN A 91 4.78 -8.07 1.40
N VAL A 92 5.25 -8.31 2.62
CA VAL A 92 5.94 -7.32 3.45
C VAL A 92 7.36 -7.81 3.71
N LEU A 93 8.35 -6.94 3.45
CA LEU A 93 9.74 -7.13 3.86
C LEU A 93 10.20 -5.88 4.60
N GLN A 94 10.64 -6.06 5.84
CA GLN A 94 11.24 -5.02 6.67
C GLN A 94 12.65 -5.44 7.06
N GLU A 95 13.63 -4.57 6.84
CA GLU A 95 15.00 -4.72 7.29
C GLU A 95 15.42 -3.50 8.11
N GLY A 96 15.92 -3.72 9.33
CA GLY A 96 16.43 -2.69 10.22
C GLY A 96 15.72 -2.60 11.57
N TYR A 97 15.53 -1.38 12.09
CA TYR A 97 15.02 -1.15 13.45
C TYR A 97 13.72 -0.35 13.45
N GLY A 98 12.71 -0.80 14.19
CA GLY A 98 11.53 0.04 14.48
C GLY A 98 10.60 0.29 13.29
N ASN A 99 10.74 -0.44 12.18
CA ASN A 99 9.88 -0.22 11.01
C ASN A 99 8.46 -0.76 11.28
N TRP A 100 7.44 -0.05 10.77
CA TRP A 100 6.03 -0.43 10.90
C TRP A 100 5.37 -0.55 9.53
N ALA A 101 4.83 -1.73 9.24
CA ALA A 101 4.11 -2.04 8.01
C ALA A 101 2.68 -2.45 8.31
N ARG A 102 1.71 -1.73 7.74
CA ARG A 102 0.28 -2.05 7.84
C ARG A 102 -0.33 -2.32 6.47
N THR A 103 -1.04 -3.44 6.36
CA THR A 103 -1.82 -3.79 5.17
C THR A 103 -3.27 -4.09 5.55
N LEU A 104 -4.22 -3.44 4.88
CA LEU A 104 -5.65 -3.82 4.90
C LEU A 104 -6.12 -4.06 3.46
N GLN A 105 -6.59 -5.27 3.18
CA GLN A 105 -7.12 -5.65 1.87
C GLN A 105 -8.53 -6.22 2.00
N GLU A 106 -9.52 -5.42 1.61
CA GLU A 106 -10.92 -5.83 1.53
C GLU A 106 -11.34 -6.05 0.07
N GLY A 107 -11.95 -7.20 -0.22
CA GLY A 107 -12.50 -7.52 -1.54
C GLY A 107 -11.80 -8.69 -2.20
N SER A 108 -11.38 -8.58 -3.46
CA SER A 108 -10.76 -9.74 -4.15
C SER A 108 -9.63 -9.39 -5.12
N ARG A 109 -8.59 -10.24 -5.09
CA ARG A 109 -7.41 -10.13 -5.96
C ARG A 109 -6.66 -8.81 -5.82
N ASN A 110 -6.69 -8.25 -4.62
CA ASN A 110 -5.88 -7.09 -4.29
C ASN A 110 -4.44 -7.55 -4.00
N THR A 111 -3.46 -6.71 -4.34
CA THR A 111 -2.04 -6.98 -4.13
C THR A 111 -1.40 -5.80 -3.41
N VAL A 112 -0.76 -6.08 -2.28
CA VAL A 112 0.13 -5.13 -1.58
C VAL A 112 1.54 -5.70 -1.57
N ILE A 113 2.51 -4.86 -1.89
CA ILE A 113 3.94 -5.12 -1.70
C ILE A 113 4.51 -3.93 -0.93
N GLN A 114 5.10 -4.19 0.23
CA GLN A 114 5.76 -3.17 1.05
C GLN A 114 7.19 -3.63 1.33
N LEU A 115 8.15 -2.77 1.01
CA LEU A 115 9.56 -2.95 1.29
C LEU A 115 10.04 -1.77 2.15
N GLN A 116 10.56 -2.05 3.33
CA GLN A 116 11.15 -1.06 4.22
C GLN A 116 12.58 -1.46 4.53
N ASP A 117 13.54 -0.60 4.22
CA ASP A 117 14.96 -0.78 4.57
C ASP A 117 15.45 0.45 5.34
N GLY A 118 15.93 0.24 6.57
CA GLY A 118 16.41 1.30 7.45
C GLY A 118 15.64 1.34 8.76
N ASN A 119 15.41 2.54 9.33
CA ASN A 119 14.87 2.65 10.69
C ASN A 119 13.63 3.53 10.77
N ASP A 120 12.72 3.15 11.66
CA ASP A 120 11.55 3.95 12.04
C ASP A 120 10.66 4.37 10.84
N ASN A 121 10.69 3.60 9.74
CA ASN A 121 9.84 3.86 8.58
C ASN A 121 8.41 3.34 8.81
N ILE A 122 7.41 4.09 8.36
CA ILE A 122 5.99 3.75 8.49
C ILE A 122 5.37 3.61 7.10
N THR A 123 4.90 2.42 6.76
CA THR A 123 4.31 2.14 5.45
C THR A 123 2.93 1.51 5.62
N THR A 124 1.90 2.16 5.08
CA THR A 124 0.51 1.72 5.17
C THR A 124 -0.12 1.60 3.79
N ALA A 125 -0.78 0.46 3.53
CA ALA A 125 -1.55 0.22 2.32
C ALA A 125 -2.99 -0.22 2.67
N LEU A 126 -3.97 0.56 2.20
CA LEU A 126 -5.39 0.23 2.30
C LEU A 126 -5.97 0.01 0.90
N GLN A 127 -6.58 -1.14 0.67
CA GLN A 127 -7.22 -1.50 -0.59
C GLN A 127 -8.63 -2.01 -0.34
N ASP A 128 -9.63 -1.28 -0.83
CA ASP A 128 -11.02 -1.69 -0.86
C ASP A 128 -11.50 -1.79 -2.31
N GLY A 129 -11.88 -3.00 -2.72
CA GLY A 129 -12.38 -3.30 -4.06
C GLY A 129 -11.69 -4.51 -4.68
N ASN A 130 -11.48 -4.48 -6.00
CA ASN A 130 -10.95 -5.65 -6.71
C ASN A 130 -9.78 -5.30 -7.61
N TRP A 131 -8.77 -6.17 -7.68
CA TRP A 131 -7.61 -6.00 -8.57
C TRP A 131 -6.80 -4.72 -8.33
N ASN A 132 -6.85 -4.18 -7.12
CA ASN A 132 -6.04 -3.03 -6.75
C ASN A 132 -4.60 -3.49 -6.46
N ARG A 133 -3.61 -2.66 -6.81
CA ARG A 133 -2.19 -2.94 -6.56
C ARG A 133 -1.50 -1.74 -5.92
N ALA A 134 -0.87 -1.94 -4.78
CA ALA A 134 -0.06 -0.95 -4.09
C ALA A 134 1.35 -1.51 -3.90
N GLU A 135 2.34 -0.74 -4.31
CA GLU A 135 3.77 -1.04 -4.14
C GLU A 135 4.40 0.15 -3.45
N GLN A 136 5.00 -0.07 -2.29
CA GLN A 136 5.61 0.97 -1.48
C GLN A 136 7.01 0.51 -1.09
N THR A 137 8.02 1.28 -1.47
CA THR A 137 9.40 1.10 -1.08
C THR A 137 9.81 2.32 -0.26
N THR A 138 10.34 2.09 0.94
CA THR A 138 10.83 3.15 1.83
C THR A 138 12.22 2.77 2.32
N GLU A 139 13.24 3.48 1.86
CA GLU A 139 14.64 3.30 2.22
C GLU A 139 15.14 4.52 3.02
N GLY A 140 15.80 4.28 4.15
CA GLY A 140 16.37 5.31 5.01
C GLY A 140 15.67 5.39 6.37
N ASN A 141 15.51 6.60 6.92
CA ASN A 141 14.99 6.77 8.28
C ASN A 141 13.75 7.66 8.34
N ASP A 142 12.82 7.34 9.23
CA ASP A 142 11.65 8.18 9.55
C ASP A 142 10.75 8.52 8.33
N ASN A 143 10.80 7.71 7.26
CA ASN A 143 9.96 7.94 6.08
C ASN A 143 8.54 7.39 6.32
N THR A 144 7.54 8.10 5.83
CA THR A 144 6.12 7.71 5.89
C THR A 144 5.52 7.58 4.50
N ALA A 145 5.10 6.36 4.14
CA ALA A 145 4.38 6.07 2.90
C ALA A 145 2.96 5.58 3.19
N TYR A 146 1.96 6.25 2.64
CA TYR A 146 0.55 5.90 2.80
C TYR A 146 -0.15 5.80 1.45
N SER A 147 -0.70 4.62 1.17
CA SER A 147 -1.49 4.36 -0.03
C SER A 147 -2.92 3.94 0.32
N ASN A 148 -3.90 4.54 -0.37
CA ASN A 148 -5.32 4.27 -0.17
C ASN A 148 -6.06 4.15 -1.50
N GLN A 149 -6.63 2.98 -1.77
CA GLN A 149 -7.32 2.66 -3.02
C GLN A 149 -8.74 2.17 -2.70
N LEU A 150 -9.70 3.10 -2.64
CA LEU A 150 -11.07 2.84 -2.15
C LEU A 150 -12.09 2.61 -3.28
N ASN A 151 -13.06 1.72 -3.03
CA ASN A 151 -14.26 1.48 -3.85
C ASN A 151 -13.97 1.25 -5.34
N GLY A 152 -12.76 0.78 -5.66
CA GLY A 152 -12.19 0.87 -6.98
C GLY A 152 -11.79 -0.46 -7.57
N SER A 153 -11.54 -0.49 -8.88
CA SER A 153 -10.95 -1.67 -9.53
C SER A 153 -9.77 -1.31 -10.39
N PHE A 154 -8.72 -2.13 -10.37
CA PHE A 154 -7.51 -1.93 -11.17
C PHE A 154 -6.77 -0.63 -10.86
N ASN A 155 -6.90 -0.08 -9.65
CA ASN A 155 -6.08 1.05 -9.25
C ASN A 155 -4.66 0.58 -8.95
N ARG A 156 -3.68 1.42 -9.29
CA ARG A 156 -2.28 1.13 -9.10
C ARG A 156 -1.59 2.31 -8.42
N THR A 157 -0.87 2.04 -7.35
CA THR A 157 -0.10 3.03 -6.62
C THR A 157 1.31 2.52 -6.45
N PHE A 158 2.27 3.35 -6.79
CA PHE A 158 3.68 3.14 -6.53
C PHE A 158 4.20 4.33 -5.74
N GLN A 159 4.84 4.05 -4.61
CA GLN A 159 5.53 5.03 -3.80
C GLN A 159 6.95 4.53 -3.58
N ASP A 160 7.93 5.36 -3.89
CA ASP A 160 9.34 5.11 -3.67
C ASP A 160 9.91 6.29 -2.88
N GLN A 161 10.43 6.03 -1.69
CA GLN A 161 10.98 7.05 -0.81
C GLN A 161 12.38 6.63 -0.40
N THR A 162 13.37 7.45 -0.71
CA THR A 162 14.75 7.27 -0.28
C THR A 162 15.19 8.50 0.52
N GLY A 163 15.71 8.30 1.73
CA GLY A 163 16.29 9.37 2.53
C GLY A 163 15.69 9.48 3.93
N ILE A 164 15.47 10.70 4.41
CA ILE A 164 15.10 10.96 5.81
C ILE A 164 13.83 11.82 5.87
N GLU A 165 12.87 11.43 6.71
CA GLU A 165 11.64 12.20 6.98
C GLU A 165 10.80 12.52 5.72
N ASN A 166 10.84 11.68 4.68
CA ASN A 166 9.99 11.88 3.51
C ASN A 166 8.57 11.37 3.77
N GLU A 167 7.56 12.13 3.31
CA GLU A 167 6.14 11.81 3.45
C GLU A 167 5.45 11.69 2.07
N ALA A 168 4.88 10.53 1.77
CA ALA A 168 4.18 10.25 0.52
C ALA A 168 2.76 9.72 0.80
N PHE A 169 1.76 10.45 0.29
CA PHE A 169 0.34 10.11 0.40
C PHE A 169 -0.28 9.94 -0.98
N ALA A 170 -0.82 8.76 -1.27
CA ALA A 170 -1.48 8.42 -2.52
C ALA A 170 -2.92 7.94 -2.25
N GLY A 171 -3.90 8.62 -2.85
CA GLY A 171 -5.32 8.27 -2.75
C GLY A 171 -5.95 8.07 -4.11
N SER A 172 -6.59 6.93 -4.35
CA SER A 172 -7.36 6.69 -5.57
C SER A 172 -8.77 6.19 -5.25
N ASN A 173 -9.76 6.79 -5.90
CA ASN A 173 -11.17 6.41 -5.82
C ASN A 173 -11.73 6.33 -7.24
N GLY A 174 -12.22 5.15 -7.63
CA GLY A 174 -12.67 4.83 -8.97
C GLY A 174 -11.84 3.73 -9.62
N SER A 175 -11.70 3.69 -10.94
CA SER A 175 -11.10 2.53 -11.64
C SER A 175 -9.94 2.89 -12.55
N VAL A 176 -8.93 2.02 -12.64
CA VAL A 176 -7.78 2.16 -13.56
C VAL A 176 -6.97 3.45 -13.28
N ASN A 177 -7.01 3.96 -12.05
CA ASN A 177 -6.22 5.12 -11.65
C ASN A 177 -4.78 4.67 -11.36
N THR A 178 -3.80 5.46 -11.77
CA THR A 178 -2.38 5.16 -11.55
C THR A 178 -1.68 6.34 -10.89
N ILE A 179 -1.07 6.10 -9.72
CA ILE A 179 -0.25 7.08 -8.99
C ILE A 179 1.19 6.57 -8.93
N TYR A 180 2.14 7.44 -9.25
CA TYR A 180 3.56 7.26 -9.05
C TYR A 180 4.08 8.42 -8.19
N GLN A 181 4.74 8.11 -7.08
CA GLN A 181 5.41 9.10 -6.24
C GLN A 181 6.82 8.59 -5.96
N ALA A 182 7.83 9.38 -6.31
CA ALA A 182 9.23 9.12 -6.02
C ALA A 182 9.81 10.32 -5.28
N GLN A 183 10.45 10.08 -4.14
CA GLN A 183 11.11 11.11 -3.34
C GLN A 183 12.50 10.64 -2.96
N ASP A 184 13.51 11.44 -3.25
CA ASP A 184 14.90 11.20 -2.86
C ASP A 184 15.46 12.45 -2.17
N GLY A 185 15.76 12.34 -0.87
CA GLY A 185 16.34 13.42 -0.07
C GLY A 185 15.73 13.55 1.32
N ILE A 186 15.69 14.77 1.86
CA ILE A 186 15.28 15.03 3.24
C ILE A 186 13.99 15.85 3.30
N SER A 187 13.03 15.41 4.12
CA SER A 187 11.80 16.16 4.44
C SER A 187 10.94 16.52 3.21
N ASN A 188 10.90 15.67 2.19
CA ASN A 188 10.02 15.88 1.03
C ASN A 188 8.59 15.41 1.31
N PHE A 189 7.61 16.15 0.81
CA PHE A 189 6.18 15.84 0.90
C PHE A 189 5.53 15.68 -0.49
N ALA A 190 4.88 14.55 -0.71
CA ALA A 190 4.14 14.24 -1.93
C ALA A 190 2.70 13.80 -1.61
N LEU A 191 1.69 14.45 -2.18
CA LEU A 191 0.27 14.12 -1.98
C LEU A 191 -0.48 14.07 -3.30
N HIS A 192 -0.87 12.88 -3.77
CA HIS A 192 -1.63 12.70 -5.01
C HIS A 192 -2.99 12.06 -4.75
N LEU A 193 -4.06 12.70 -5.23
CA LEU A 193 -5.45 12.25 -5.09
C LEU A 193 -6.12 12.12 -6.46
N GLN A 194 -6.67 10.95 -6.76
CA GLN A 194 -7.35 10.65 -8.02
C GLN A 194 -8.79 10.21 -7.79
N LEU A 195 -9.74 10.96 -8.35
CA LEU A 195 -11.17 10.69 -8.32
C LEU A 195 -11.67 10.46 -9.76
N GLY A 196 -12.14 9.26 -10.08
CA GLY A 196 -12.70 8.93 -11.40
C GLY A 196 -11.99 7.77 -12.07
N SER A 197 -11.85 7.76 -13.40
CA SER A 197 -11.31 6.58 -14.10
C SER A 197 -10.17 6.89 -15.06
N GLY A 198 -9.12 6.07 -15.01
CA GLY A 198 -7.99 6.16 -15.94
C GLY A 198 -7.09 7.38 -15.74
N ASN A 199 -7.11 8.01 -14.57
CA ASN A 199 -6.23 9.15 -14.31
C ASN A 199 -4.80 8.67 -14.00
N ARG A 200 -3.78 9.44 -14.39
CA ARG A 200 -2.37 9.22 -14.10
C ARG A 200 -1.77 10.44 -13.40
N ALA A 201 -1.14 10.25 -12.25
CA ALA A 201 -0.47 11.29 -11.50
C ALA A 201 0.94 10.78 -11.15
N GLU A 202 1.94 11.62 -11.37
CA GLU A 202 3.36 11.32 -11.22
C GLU A 202 4.04 12.49 -10.53
N ALA A 203 4.66 12.25 -9.37
CA ALA A 203 5.46 13.23 -8.64
C ALA A 203 6.85 12.65 -8.40
N GLU A 204 7.87 13.39 -8.82
CA GLU A 204 9.28 13.10 -8.58
C GLU A 204 9.91 14.30 -7.87
N GLN A 205 10.52 14.08 -6.72
CA GLN A 205 11.19 15.10 -5.92
C GLN A 205 12.62 14.64 -5.60
N TYR A 206 13.61 15.44 -5.98
CA TYR A 206 15.03 15.19 -5.74
C TYR A 206 15.65 16.37 -4.96
N GLY A 207 16.09 16.13 -3.73
CA GLY A 207 16.65 17.15 -2.84
C GLY A 207 15.83 17.33 -1.58
N ASP A 208 15.88 18.51 -0.94
CA ASP A 208 15.31 18.70 0.40
C ASP A 208 14.15 19.70 0.44
N ASP A 209 13.24 19.49 1.39
CA ASP A 209 12.10 20.36 1.70
C ASP A 209 11.11 20.60 0.53
N HIS A 210 10.93 19.63 -0.39
CA HIS A 210 9.98 19.79 -1.49
C HIS A 210 8.53 19.48 -1.09
N MET A 211 7.57 20.14 -1.72
CA MET A 211 6.13 19.87 -1.61
C MET A 211 5.50 19.71 -3.00
N ALA A 212 5.01 18.52 -3.32
CA ALA A 212 4.32 18.19 -4.57
C ALA A 212 2.92 17.69 -4.23
N ALA A 213 1.90 18.45 -4.58
CA ALA A 213 0.50 18.10 -4.34
C ALA A 213 -0.29 18.05 -5.65
N GLY A 214 -1.11 17.03 -5.83
CA GLY A 214 -1.81 16.75 -7.07
C GLY A 214 -3.23 16.24 -6.83
N GLY A 215 -4.22 16.81 -7.50
CA GLY A 215 -5.61 16.35 -7.48
C GLY A 215 -6.16 16.17 -8.89
N GLN A 216 -6.72 15.00 -9.22
CA GLN A 216 -7.38 14.75 -10.50
C GLN A 216 -8.82 14.30 -10.27
N SER A 217 -9.79 14.98 -10.87
CA SER A 217 -11.20 14.59 -10.89
C SER A 217 -11.70 14.44 -12.32
N GLY A 218 -12.24 13.27 -12.67
CA GLY A 218 -12.79 12.94 -13.98
C GLY A 218 -12.06 11.78 -14.65
N ASN A 219 -11.95 11.76 -15.98
CA ASN A 219 -11.39 10.62 -16.70
C ASN A 219 -10.18 10.96 -17.57
N LEU A 220 -9.19 10.07 -17.57
CA LEU A 220 -8.01 10.14 -18.44
C LEU A 220 -7.21 11.44 -18.29
N ASN A 221 -7.18 12.04 -17.10
CA ASN A 221 -6.31 13.18 -16.82
C ASN A 221 -4.89 12.68 -16.53
N ARG A 222 -3.87 13.45 -16.92
CA ARG A 222 -2.45 13.18 -16.67
C ARG A 222 -1.80 14.39 -16.00
N MET A 223 -1.12 14.15 -14.88
CA MET A 223 -0.42 15.15 -14.08
C MET A 223 0.99 14.66 -13.80
N GLU A 224 1.98 15.48 -14.11
CA GLU A 224 3.40 15.19 -13.88
C GLU A 224 4.02 16.39 -13.16
N GLN A 225 4.68 16.12 -12.03
CA GLN A 225 5.35 17.11 -11.20
C GLN A 225 6.78 16.63 -10.97
N TYR A 226 7.75 17.43 -11.38
CA TYR A 226 9.17 17.18 -11.22
C TYR A 226 9.81 18.34 -10.48
N GLN A 227 10.43 18.07 -9.34
CA GLN A 227 11.12 19.07 -8.52
C GLN A 227 12.54 18.59 -8.23
N ASP A 228 13.55 19.42 -8.53
CA ASP A 228 14.98 19.14 -8.29
C ASP A 228 15.66 20.36 -7.63
N GLY A 229 16.22 20.21 -6.42
CA GLY A 229 16.89 21.29 -5.70
C GLY A 229 16.44 21.43 -4.26
N LEU A 230 16.20 22.64 -3.74
CA LEU A 230 15.66 22.81 -2.37
C LEU A 230 14.40 23.68 -2.35
N ASN A 231 13.48 23.32 -1.44
CA ASN A 231 12.33 24.13 -1.06
C ASN A 231 11.41 24.51 -2.24
N HIS A 232 11.04 23.51 -3.04
CA HIS A 232 10.09 23.66 -4.15
C HIS A 232 8.67 23.35 -3.71
N SER A 233 7.69 24.07 -4.24
CA SER A 233 6.27 23.81 -4.04
C SER A 233 5.54 23.78 -5.37
N ALA A 234 4.85 22.68 -5.65
CA ALA A 234 3.99 22.50 -6.82
C ALA A 234 2.63 21.97 -6.34
N THR A 235 1.55 22.61 -6.77
CA THR A 235 0.19 22.12 -6.52
C THR A 235 -0.61 22.15 -7.81
N ASP A 236 -1.08 21.01 -8.28
CA ASP A 236 -1.86 20.88 -9.50
C ASP A 236 -3.24 20.30 -9.21
N ILE A 237 -4.29 20.89 -9.80
CA ILE A 237 -5.66 20.36 -9.72
C ILE A 237 -6.25 20.28 -11.14
N GLN A 238 -6.64 19.09 -11.57
CA GLN A 238 -7.28 18.85 -12.87
C GLN A 238 -8.71 18.36 -12.70
N ASN A 239 -9.67 19.11 -13.23
CA ASN A 239 -11.09 18.75 -13.24
C ASN A 239 -11.59 18.57 -14.69
N GLY A 240 -12.08 17.39 -15.04
CA GLY A 240 -12.67 17.10 -16.34
C GLY A 240 -12.04 15.89 -17.02
N ASN A 241 -11.93 15.90 -18.35
CA ASN A 241 -11.43 14.74 -19.09
C ASN A 241 -10.23 15.11 -19.97
N LEU A 242 -9.26 14.20 -20.11
CA LEU A 242 -8.08 14.37 -20.98
C LEU A 242 -7.27 15.65 -20.72
N ASN A 243 -7.24 16.15 -19.48
CA ASN A 243 -6.37 17.28 -19.13
C ASN A 243 -4.93 16.79 -18.90
N PHE A 244 -3.96 17.62 -19.26
CA PHE A 244 -2.52 17.37 -19.11
C PHE A 244 -1.85 18.53 -18.36
N SER A 245 -1.17 18.25 -17.26
CA SER A 245 -0.36 19.22 -16.51
C SER A 245 1.02 18.64 -16.35
N ASP A 246 2.03 19.44 -16.66
CA ASP A 246 3.45 19.12 -16.55
C ASP A 246 4.16 20.30 -15.87
N VAL A 247 4.69 20.07 -14.68
CA VAL A 247 5.36 21.08 -13.87
C VAL A 247 6.77 20.60 -13.58
N SER A 248 7.76 21.36 -14.04
CA SER A 248 9.18 21.12 -13.79
C SER A 248 9.79 22.32 -13.08
N GLN A 249 10.33 22.11 -11.89
CA GLN A 249 10.99 23.14 -11.07
C GLN A 249 12.42 22.67 -10.74
N ALA A 250 13.43 23.43 -11.15
CA ALA A 250 14.83 23.14 -10.87
C ALA A 250 15.53 24.35 -10.21
N GLY A 251 16.30 24.13 -9.13
CA GLY A 251 17.00 25.19 -8.42
C GLY A 251 16.46 25.43 -7.01
N GLN A 252 16.04 26.65 -6.69
CA GLN A 252 15.70 27.05 -5.32
C GLN A 252 14.40 27.87 -5.26
N HIS A 253 13.55 27.57 -4.27
CA HIS A 253 12.39 28.39 -3.87
C HIS A 253 11.33 28.65 -4.96
N HIS A 254 11.12 27.70 -5.86
CA HIS A 254 10.05 27.76 -6.84
C HIS A 254 8.69 27.39 -6.24
N SER A 255 7.67 28.16 -6.58
CA SER A 255 6.28 27.88 -6.21
C SER A 255 5.40 27.91 -7.46
N HIS A 256 4.58 26.87 -7.62
CA HIS A 256 3.61 26.72 -8.68
C HIS A 256 2.26 26.27 -8.10
N MET A 257 1.19 26.90 -8.57
CA MET A 257 -0.18 26.45 -8.35
C MET A 257 -0.94 26.48 -9.67
N GLY A 258 -1.31 25.31 -10.17
CA GLY A 258 -2.01 25.08 -11.42
C GLY A 258 -3.43 24.56 -11.18
N THR A 259 -4.40 25.10 -11.92
CA THR A 259 -5.74 24.49 -11.97
C THR A 259 -6.22 24.43 -13.41
N GLN A 260 -6.63 23.25 -13.86
CA GLN A 260 -7.22 23.03 -15.17
C GLN A 260 -8.65 22.53 -15.00
N THR A 261 -9.60 23.12 -15.71
CA THR A 261 -11.00 22.67 -15.73
C THR A 261 -11.48 22.56 -17.16
N GLY A 262 -12.01 21.38 -17.56
CA GLY A 262 -12.59 21.17 -18.89
C GLY A 262 -12.06 19.94 -19.62
N TRP A 263 -12.05 20.00 -20.95
CA TRP A 263 -11.65 18.91 -21.84
C TRP A 263 -10.41 19.30 -22.63
N LEU A 264 -9.40 18.42 -22.68
CA LEU A 264 -8.17 18.61 -23.48
C LEU A 264 -7.36 19.86 -23.12
N ASN A 265 -7.38 20.30 -21.85
CA ASN A 265 -6.50 21.38 -21.44
C ASN A 265 -5.06 20.88 -21.27
N SER A 266 -4.09 21.72 -21.61
CA SER A 266 -2.66 21.47 -21.41
C SER A 266 -2.02 22.64 -20.65
N MET A 267 -1.20 22.34 -19.64
CA MET A 267 -0.44 23.30 -18.85
C MET A 267 0.97 22.73 -18.74
N THR A 268 1.94 23.54 -19.14
CA THR A 268 3.36 23.21 -18.97
C THR A 268 4.01 24.38 -18.26
N VAL A 269 4.63 24.12 -17.12
CA VAL A 269 5.36 25.10 -16.34
C VAL A 269 6.78 24.62 -16.16
N THR A 270 7.74 25.47 -16.51
CA THR A 270 9.16 25.22 -16.29
C THR A 270 9.74 26.42 -15.55
N GLN A 271 10.28 26.20 -14.36
CA GLN A 271 10.96 27.22 -13.55
C GLN A 271 12.38 26.73 -13.27
N THR A 272 13.37 27.56 -13.57
CA THR A 272 14.79 27.24 -13.39
C THR A 272 15.55 28.48 -12.92
N ASN A 273 16.48 28.36 -11.97
CA ASN A 273 17.44 29.40 -11.61
C ASN A 273 18.85 28.88 -11.28
#